data_AF-A0A6A2Y137-F1
#
_entry.id   AF-A0A6A2Y137-F1
#
_cell.length_a   1.000
_cell.length_b   1.000
_cell.length_c   1.000
_cell.angle_alpha   90.00
_cell.angle_beta   90.00
_cell.angle_gamma   90.00
#
_symmetry.space_group_name_H-M   'P 1'
#
loop_
_entity.id
_entity.type
_entity.pdbx_description
1 polymer ?
#
loop_
_entity_poly.entity_id
_entity_poly.type
_entity_poly.pdbx_seq_one_letter_code
_entity_poly.pdbx_strand_id
1 'polypeptide(L)'
;MAKYHRNDIGSVILHSPSTTTTGNHFRLCNAFSGASFRRKIFDAPPPPTTTIRSVLKESNEPKKTDFKVVKTAINHGKPEKLVDLLNLAEAKSDAETTKKVQALEELKLLVKELQIENEENKRVAASRVRLLTKEDPEARVTLAMLGTIPPLVAMLDFEDSDSQIAALYALLNLGIGNDQNKSAIVKAGAVHKMLKLIESPNKPSQAVSDAFVANFLGLSALDSNKPIIGSSGAISFMVKTLKVLDKESGSLARQDALRALYNLSISPSNISFILESDLIPFLLNALGDMEVSERILAILSNVVSTPEGRKGISVAPEAFPILVDVLNWNTTPRGSTLAQKRASRMLEVLRVYKGKQVSGNLGRNSSVAMSAPIYGSSSSSTNQLGKECLVVEEGMKTEEKKAVKQLVQQSLQSNMKRIVNRANLPQDFVPSEHLKSLTASSTSKSLPFRPKYGLAILPFFLKFLLLFVNV
;
A
#
# COMPACT_ATOMS: atom_id res chain seq x y z
N MET A 1 56.28 27.88 -25.32
CA MET A 1 54.91 28.46 -25.28
C MET A 1 54.15 27.80 -24.14
N ALA A 2 54.32 28.13 -22.86
CA ALA A 2 54.04 29.39 -22.14
C ALA A 2 52.56 29.83 -22.23
N LYS A 3 51.75 29.50 -21.21
CA LYS A 3 51.34 30.45 -20.16
C LYS A 3 50.52 29.78 -19.05
N TYR A 4 51.12 29.80 -17.87
CA TYR A 4 50.49 29.81 -16.55
C TYR A 4 49.52 31.00 -16.42
N HIS A 5 48.48 30.87 -15.60
CA HIS A 5 48.06 31.93 -14.68
C HIS A 5 47.51 31.31 -13.38
N ARG A 6 48.16 31.69 -12.29
CA ARG A 6 47.81 31.48 -10.88
C ARG A 6 47.80 32.88 -10.24
N ASN A 7 47.21 32.96 -9.04
CA ASN A 7 47.17 34.09 -8.09
C ASN A 7 45.81 34.83 -8.10
N ASP A 8 45.23 35.27 -6.98
CA ASP A 8 45.67 35.21 -5.58
C ASP A 8 44.48 35.39 -4.62
N ILE A 9 44.78 35.12 -3.35
CA ILE A 9 43.93 35.14 -2.16
C ILE A 9 43.68 36.59 -1.69
N GLY A 10 42.47 36.86 -1.14
CA GLY A 10 42.15 38.08 -0.39
C GLY A 10 41.18 37.82 0.77
N SER A 11 41.71 37.92 2.00
CA SER A 11 41.12 38.15 3.35
C SER A 11 39.60 38.04 3.55
N VAL A 12 39.12 37.11 4.40
CA VAL A 12 38.79 37.29 5.84
C VAL A 12 37.79 38.43 6.14
N ILE A 13 36.61 38.09 6.68
CA ILE A 13 36.03 38.64 7.92
C ILE A 13 35.02 37.60 8.48
N LEU A 14 35.26 37.20 9.72
CA LEU A 14 34.36 36.45 10.59
C LEU A 14 33.36 37.40 11.24
N HIS A 15 32.08 37.06 11.27
CA HIS A 15 31.16 37.51 12.31
C HIS A 15 30.15 36.39 12.64
N SER A 16 30.25 35.86 13.85
CA SER A 16 29.14 35.34 14.65
C SER A 16 28.78 36.43 15.70
N PRO A 17 27.76 36.32 16.57
CA PRO A 17 26.66 35.34 16.68
C PRO A 17 25.27 36.00 16.92
N SER A 18 24.18 35.21 16.96
CA SER A 18 23.22 35.21 18.10
C SER A 18 22.07 34.23 17.89
N THR A 19 21.86 33.46 18.94
CA THR A 19 20.81 32.48 19.23
C THR A 19 19.45 33.15 19.42
N THR A 20 18.34 32.52 19.00
CA THR A 20 17.17 32.21 19.86
C THR A 20 15.99 31.55 19.11
N THR A 21 15.46 30.49 19.72
CA THR A 21 14.01 30.15 19.84
C THR A 21 13.32 29.29 18.77
N THR A 22 13.15 28.01 19.16
CA THR A 22 11.98 27.11 19.01
C THR A 22 11.40 26.75 17.64
N GLY A 23 11.20 25.44 17.42
CA GLY A 23 10.23 24.94 16.46
C GLY A 23 10.59 23.57 15.88
N ASN A 24 10.17 22.50 16.57
CA ASN A 24 10.23 21.12 16.09
C ASN A 24 9.57 20.98 14.70
N HIS A 25 10.35 20.62 13.69
CA HIS A 25 9.84 20.06 12.43
C HIS A 25 10.57 18.76 12.09
N PHE A 26 9.92 17.63 12.35
CA PHE A 26 10.30 16.34 11.81
C PHE A 26 10.13 16.34 10.29
N ARG A 27 11.25 16.29 9.53
CA ARG A 27 11.25 15.91 8.12
C ARG A 27 11.70 14.46 7.99
N LEU A 28 10.71 13.62 7.70
CA LEU A 28 10.70 12.47 6.79
C LEU A 28 12.08 12.03 6.24
N CYS A 29 12.58 10.91 6.75
CA CYS A 29 13.63 10.12 6.08
C CYS A 29 13.03 9.44 4.85
N ASN A 30 13.52 9.84 3.67
CA ASN A 30 13.34 9.07 2.44
C ASN A 30 14.28 7.86 2.46
N ALA A 31 13.72 6.73 2.04
CA ALA A 31 14.36 5.43 1.88
C ALA A 31 15.61 5.51 0.98
N PHE A 32 16.74 4.99 1.47
CA PHE A 32 17.85 4.57 0.62
C PHE A 32 17.66 3.09 0.26
N SER A 33 17.37 2.86 -1.02
CA SER A 33 17.29 1.56 -1.67
C SER A 33 18.68 0.92 -1.78
N GLY A 34 18.80 -0.34 -1.31
CA GLY A 34 20.03 -1.12 -1.16
C GLY A 34 20.70 -1.61 -2.45
N ALA A 35 20.68 -0.86 -3.55
CA ALA A 35 21.19 -1.32 -4.85
C ALA A 35 22.39 -0.54 -5.44
N SER A 36 22.95 0.47 -4.75
CA SER A 36 24.09 1.26 -5.30
C SER A 36 25.39 1.23 -4.47
N PHE A 37 25.56 0.33 -3.50
CA PHE A 37 26.80 0.24 -2.72
C PHE A 37 27.76 -0.89 -3.13
N ARG A 38 27.57 -1.51 -4.31
CA ARG A 38 28.51 -2.53 -4.84
C ARG A 38 29.28 -2.05 -6.08
N ARG A 39 29.88 -0.85 -6.03
CA ARG A 39 30.85 -0.45 -7.06
C ARG A 39 31.89 0.61 -6.66
N LYS A 40 32.33 0.64 -5.40
CA LYS A 40 33.46 1.50 -5.00
C LYS A 40 34.28 0.99 -3.80
N ILE A 41 34.60 -0.31 -3.80
CA ILE A 41 35.67 -0.86 -2.96
C ILE A 41 36.46 -1.87 -3.80
N PHE A 42 37.35 -1.37 -4.65
CA PHE A 42 38.53 -2.06 -5.14
C PHE A 42 39.56 -0.97 -5.41
N ASP A 43 40.53 -0.87 -4.50
CA ASP A 43 41.90 -0.32 -4.64
C ASP A 43 42.33 0.40 -3.35
N ALA A 44 42.80 -0.39 -2.38
CA ALA A 44 43.74 0.02 -1.35
C ALA A 44 44.52 -1.21 -0.84
N PRO A 45 45.85 -1.12 -0.63
CA PRO A 45 46.71 -2.26 -0.31
C PRO A 45 46.62 -2.68 1.18
N PRO A 46 46.95 -3.94 1.53
CA PRO A 46 46.82 -4.44 2.89
C PRO A 46 48.04 -4.09 3.78
N PRO A 47 47.87 -3.95 5.11
CA PRO A 47 48.97 -3.90 6.06
C PRO A 47 49.46 -5.32 6.45
N PRO A 48 50.72 -5.49 6.91
CA PRO A 48 51.33 -6.79 7.10
C PRO A 48 50.83 -7.51 8.36
N THR A 49 50.64 -8.83 8.22
CA THR A 49 50.34 -9.79 9.29
C THR A 49 51.63 -10.49 9.70
N THR A 50 51.97 -10.51 10.99
CA THR A 50 53.04 -11.37 11.52
C THR A 50 52.40 -12.54 12.26
N THR A 51 52.60 -13.73 11.71
CA THR A 51 52.20 -15.04 12.24
C THR A 51 53.15 -15.47 13.36
N ILE A 52 52.64 -15.96 14.49
CA ILE A 52 53.38 -16.90 15.35
C ILE A 52 52.53 -18.15 15.58
N ARG A 53 53.12 -19.27 15.19
CA ARG A 53 52.62 -20.65 15.13
C ARG A 53 52.86 -21.30 16.50
N SER A 54 51.85 -21.92 17.08
CA SER A 54 51.96 -22.74 18.29
C SER A 54 52.51 -24.13 17.94
N VAL A 55 53.54 -24.57 18.67
CA VAL A 55 53.99 -25.97 18.73
C VAL A 55 54.12 -26.33 20.21
N LEU A 56 53.35 -27.34 20.62
CA LEU A 56 53.45 -28.00 21.92
C LEU A 56 54.60 -29.01 21.89
N LYS A 57 55.49 -28.96 22.90
CA LYS A 57 56.21 -30.13 23.39
C LYS A 57 56.70 -29.90 24.83
N GLU A 58 56.34 -30.84 25.70
CA GLU A 58 56.77 -30.96 27.10
C GLU A 58 58.26 -31.30 27.23
N SER A 59 58.93 -30.79 28.28
CA SER A 59 59.70 -31.58 29.27
C SER A 59 60.59 -30.71 30.19
N ASN A 60 60.44 -30.92 31.50
CA ASN A 60 61.43 -30.96 32.59
C ASN A 60 62.26 -29.72 33.05
N GLU A 61 61.98 -29.35 34.31
CA GLU A 61 62.82 -28.83 35.40
C GLU A 61 63.53 -27.45 35.37
N PRO A 62 63.72 -26.82 36.56
CA PRO A 62 63.81 -25.37 36.70
C PRO A 62 65.26 -24.87 36.71
N LYS A 63 65.54 -23.82 35.94
CA LYS A 63 66.78 -23.05 36.09
C LYS A 63 66.47 -21.56 36.27
N LYS A 64 66.85 -21.06 37.45
CA LYS A 64 67.03 -19.64 37.74
C LYS A 64 67.95 -19.03 36.70
N THR A 65 67.43 -18.10 35.90
CA THR A 65 68.24 -17.16 35.14
C THR A 65 67.60 -15.79 35.23
N ASP A 66 68.33 -14.89 35.89
CA ASP A 66 68.01 -13.49 36.10
C ASP A 66 67.74 -12.78 34.77
N PHE A 67 66.48 -12.46 34.49
CA PHE A 67 66.15 -11.43 33.52
C PHE A 67 66.21 -10.07 34.21
N LYS A 68 67.32 -9.36 33.97
CA LYS A 68 67.42 -7.92 34.20
C LYS A 68 66.23 -7.23 33.53
N VAL A 69 65.30 -6.75 34.36
CA VAL A 69 64.27 -5.79 33.98
C VAL A 69 65.01 -4.56 33.44
N VAL A 70 64.93 -4.33 32.13
CA VAL A 70 65.21 -3.02 31.56
C VAL A 70 64.10 -2.10 32.06
N LYS A 71 64.37 -1.42 33.18
CA LYS A 71 63.59 -0.29 33.66
C LYS A 71 63.82 0.87 32.71
N THR A 72 63.11 0.91 31.58
CA THR A 72 62.77 2.18 30.97
C THR A 72 61.76 2.86 31.88
N ALA A 73 62.23 3.90 32.57
CA ALA A 73 61.43 4.75 33.43
C ALA A 73 60.26 5.35 32.64
N ILE A 74 59.04 4.90 32.95
CA ILE A 74 57.82 5.64 32.67
C ILE A 74 57.30 6.13 34.02
N ASN A 75 57.18 7.46 34.11
CA ASN A 75 56.72 8.22 35.26
C ASN A 75 55.58 7.56 36.05
N HIS A 76 55.79 7.43 37.36
CA HIS A 76 54.76 7.12 38.35
C HIS A 76 53.74 8.27 38.43
N GLY A 77 52.45 7.97 38.21
CA GLY A 77 51.38 8.95 38.44
C GLY A 77 49.98 8.66 37.87
N LYS A 78 49.71 7.52 37.19
CA LYS A 78 48.39 7.25 36.57
C LYS A 78 47.84 5.78 36.55
N PRO A 79 48.29 4.79 37.36
CA PRO A 79 47.65 3.47 37.35
C PRO A 79 46.30 3.42 38.09
N GLU A 80 46.15 4.16 39.20
CA GLU A 80 44.91 4.16 40.00
C GLU A 80 43.69 4.65 39.19
N LYS A 81 43.85 5.74 38.43
CA LYS A 81 42.78 6.26 37.56
C LYS A 81 42.35 5.28 36.47
N LEU A 82 43.23 4.39 36.01
CA LEU A 82 42.89 3.38 35.00
C LEU A 82 42.13 2.20 35.64
N VAL A 83 42.54 1.80 36.84
CA VAL A 83 41.84 0.78 37.63
C VAL A 83 40.45 1.27 38.05
N ASP A 84 40.34 2.52 38.49
CA ASP A 84 39.05 3.13 38.86
C ASP A 84 38.09 3.23 37.65
N LEU A 85 38.61 3.53 36.47
CA LEU A 85 37.82 3.56 35.23
C LEU A 85 37.39 2.15 34.78
N LEU A 86 38.23 1.14 34.96
CA LEU A 86 37.88 -0.26 34.69
C LEU A 86 36.81 -0.75 35.66
N ASN A 87 37.00 -0.54 36.97
CA ASN A 87 36.01 -0.89 37.99
C ASN A 87 34.67 -0.17 37.78
N LEU A 88 34.70 1.11 37.37
CA LEU A 88 33.50 1.85 37.03
C LEU A 88 32.82 1.34 35.75
N ALA A 89 33.59 0.87 34.77
CA ALA A 89 33.06 0.26 33.55
C ALA A 89 32.43 -1.11 33.85
N GLU A 90 33.07 -1.93 34.68
CA GLU A 90 32.55 -3.21 35.16
C GLU A 90 31.28 -3.02 35.98
N ALA A 91 31.29 -2.11 36.97
CA ALA A 91 30.10 -1.81 37.76
C ALA A 91 28.93 -1.28 36.92
N LYS A 92 29.21 -0.49 35.87
CA LYS A 92 28.18 -0.06 34.90
C LYS A 92 27.66 -1.21 34.04
N SER A 93 28.53 -2.13 33.62
CA SER A 93 28.15 -3.34 32.89
C SER A 93 27.28 -4.27 33.75
N ASP A 94 27.64 -4.45 35.03
CA ASP A 94 26.89 -5.27 35.97
C ASP A 94 25.53 -4.65 36.32
N ALA A 95 25.47 -3.32 36.46
CA ALA A 95 24.21 -2.60 36.64
C ALA A 95 23.29 -2.70 35.40
N GLU A 96 23.86 -2.74 34.21
CA GLU A 96 23.08 -2.87 32.96
C GLU A 96 22.58 -4.31 32.77
N THR A 97 23.40 -5.32 33.06
CA THR A 97 22.99 -6.72 32.99
C THR A 97 21.90 -7.06 34.01
N THR A 98 22.01 -6.56 35.24
CA THR A 98 20.98 -6.76 36.27
C THR A 98 19.63 -6.17 35.88
N LYS A 99 19.61 -4.97 35.27
CA LYS A 99 18.38 -4.37 34.72
C LYS A 99 17.76 -5.23 33.61
N LYS A 100 18.57 -5.75 32.69
CA LYS A 100 18.08 -6.64 31.61
C LYS A 100 17.50 -7.95 32.15
N VAL A 101 18.12 -8.52 33.18
CA VAL A 101 17.60 -9.71 33.87
C VAL A 101 16.25 -9.42 34.52
N GLN A 102 16.13 -8.30 35.24
CA GLN A 102 14.86 -7.89 35.85
C GLN A 102 13.76 -7.68 34.81
N ALA A 103 14.05 -6.95 33.72
CA ALA A 103 13.11 -6.74 32.63
C ALA A 103 12.65 -8.07 32.01
N LEU A 104 13.57 -9.02 31.80
CA LEU A 104 13.23 -10.34 31.26
C LEU A 104 12.36 -11.17 32.21
N GLU A 105 12.57 -11.10 33.52
CA GLU A 105 11.69 -11.73 34.51
C GLU A 105 10.29 -11.10 34.51
N GLU A 106 10.18 -9.77 34.37
CA GLU A 106 8.88 -9.10 34.24
C GLU A 106 8.12 -9.55 32.99
N LEU A 107 8.80 -9.71 31.85
CA LEU A 107 8.19 -10.25 30.62
C LEU A 107 7.75 -11.70 30.80
N LYS A 108 8.53 -12.54 31.50
CA LYS A 108 8.14 -13.93 31.81
C LYS A 108 6.90 -13.97 32.71
N LEU A 109 6.82 -13.12 33.73
CA LEU A 109 5.65 -13.03 34.60
C LEU A 109 4.41 -12.63 33.79
N LEU A 110 4.55 -11.66 32.88
CA LEU A 110 3.47 -11.25 31.99
C LEU A 110 2.98 -12.40 31.09
N VAL A 111 3.88 -13.22 30.55
CA VAL A 111 3.50 -14.41 29.76
C VAL A 111 2.72 -15.41 30.62
N LYS A 112 3.13 -15.61 31.87
CA LYS A 112 2.40 -16.48 32.81
C LYS A 112 1.00 -15.95 33.08
N GLU A 113 0.84 -14.64 33.32
CA GLU A 113 -0.46 -14.00 33.51
C GLU A 113 -1.40 -14.24 32.32
N LEU A 114 -0.87 -14.20 31.09
CA LEU A 114 -1.62 -14.44 29.86
C LEU A 114 -2.07 -15.92 29.70
N GLN A 115 -1.43 -16.85 30.40
CA GLN A 115 -1.76 -18.28 30.37
C GLN A 115 -2.78 -18.68 31.44
N ILE A 116 -3.06 -17.82 32.43
CA ILE A 116 -4.06 -18.06 33.47
C ILE A 116 -5.45 -18.13 32.83
N GLU A 117 -6.32 -19.06 33.25
CA GLU A 117 -7.63 -19.29 32.62
C GLU A 117 -8.63 -18.12 32.73
N ASN A 118 -8.43 -17.22 33.68
CA ASN A 118 -9.31 -16.07 33.91
C ASN A 118 -9.24 -15.04 32.76
N GLU A 119 -10.38 -14.77 32.11
CA GLU A 119 -10.47 -13.86 30.95
C GLU A 119 -10.09 -12.42 31.28
N GLU A 120 -10.48 -11.92 32.45
CA GLU A 120 -10.16 -10.55 32.90
C GLU A 120 -8.63 -10.38 33.06
N ASN A 121 -7.97 -11.36 33.69
CA ASN A 121 -6.52 -11.35 33.83
C ASN A 121 -5.83 -11.43 32.46
N LYS A 122 -6.34 -12.24 31.52
CA LYS A 122 -5.82 -12.29 30.15
C LYS A 122 -5.98 -10.95 29.43
N ARG A 123 -7.11 -10.26 29.60
CA ARG A 123 -7.35 -8.93 29.02
C ARG A 123 -6.37 -7.88 29.54
N VAL A 124 -6.11 -7.88 30.85
CA VAL A 124 -5.12 -7.00 31.48
C VAL A 124 -3.71 -7.33 30.98
N ALA A 125 -3.34 -8.62 30.93
CA ALA A 125 -2.05 -9.06 30.41
C ALA A 125 -1.87 -8.67 28.93
N ALA A 126 -2.87 -8.89 28.07
CA ALA A 126 -2.84 -8.49 26.66
C ALA A 126 -2.69 -6.97 26.50
N SER A 127 -3.36 -6.18 27.34
CA SER A 127 -3.23 -4.72 27.35
C SER A 127 -1.80 -4.29 27.72
N ARG A 128 -1.17 -5.00 28.67
CA ARG A 128 0.21 -4.75 29.08
C ARG A 128 1.21 -5.16 27.99
N VAL A 129 0.97 -6.29 27.30
CA VAL A 129 1.74 -6.68 26.10
C VAL A 129 1.62 -5.61 25.01
N ARG A 130 0.42 -5.13 24.72
CA ARG A 130 0.18 -4.04 23.75
C ARG A 130 0.99 -2.78 24.10
N LEU A 131 1.00 -2.38 25.38
CA LEU A 131 1.73 -1.19 25.83
C LEU A 131 3.24 -1.34 25.64
N LEU A 132 3.82 -2.44 26.12
CA LEU A 132 5.26 -2.69 26.05
C LEU A 132 5.75 -2.79 24.59
N THR A 133 5.00 -3.49 23.75
CA THR A 133 5.37 -3.70 22.34
C THR A 133 5.15 -2.47 21.46
N LYS A 134 4.51 -1.41 21.95
CA LYS A 134 4.25 -0.20 21.18
C LYS A 134 5.54 0.48 20.72
N GLU A 135 6.48 0.69 21.65
CA GLU A 135 7.71 1.46 21.40
C GLU A 135 8.98 0.61 21.49
N ASP A 136 8.93 -0.56 22.14
CA ASP A 136 10.13 -1.38 22.38
C ASP A 136 10.25 -2.54 21.37
N PRO A 137 11.22 -2.48 20.43
CA PRO A 137 11.47 -3.57 19.48
C PRO A 137 12.07 -4.83 20.13
N GLU A 138 12.83 -4.70 21.23
CA GLU A 138 13.41 -5.84 21.94
C GLU A 138 12.31 -6.62 22.69
N ALA A 139 11.36 -5.91 23.31
CA ALA A 139 10.18 -6.53 23.91
C ALA A 139 9.36 -7.30 22.86
N ARG A 140 9.20 -6.78 21.63
CA ARG A 140 8.47 -7.50 20.56
C ARG A 140 9.09 -8.85 20.24
N VAL A 141 10.42 -8.91 20.14
CA VAL A 141 11.15 -10.17 19.87
C VAL A 141 11.02 -11.10 21.08
N THR A 142 11.32 -10.59 22.28
CA THR A 142 11.38 -11.40 23.50
C THR A 142 10.02 -11.98 23.85
N LEU A 143 8.94 -11.19 23.83
CA LEU A 143 7.59 -11.67 24.13
C LEU A 143 7.10 -12.71 23.10
N ALA A 144 7.45 -12.54 21.83
CA ALA A 144 7.11 -13.54 20.81
C ALA A 144 7.87 -14.85 21.06
N MET A 145 9.16 -14.79 21.40
CA MET A 145 9.97 -15.96 21.77
C MET A 145 9.49 -16.66 23.03
N LEU A 146 8.97 -15.91 24.01
CA LEU A 146 8.35 -16.45 25.22
C LEU A 146 6.97 -17.08 24.96
N GLY A 147 6.45 -17.02 23.74
CA GLY A 147 5.21 -17.72 23.36
C GLY A 147 3.92 -16.94 23.66
N THR A 148 3.96 -15.61 23.60
CA THR A 148 2.73 -14.79 23.78
C THR A 148 1.75 -14.87 22.62
N ILE A 149 2.18 -15.21 21.41
CA ILE A 149 1.33 -15.19 20.20
C ILE A 149 0.15 -16.18 20.31
N PRO A 150 0.32 -17.48 20.61
CA PRO A 150 -0.82 -18.41 20.64
C PRO A 150 -1.90 -18.04 21.66
N PRO A 151 -1.58 -17.64 22.92
CA PRO A 151 -2.59 -17.15 23.86
C PRO A 151 -3.36 -15.91 23.36
N LEU A 152 -2.66 -14.93 22.76
CA LEU A 152 -3.32 -13.75 22.17
C LEU A 152 -4.25 -14.14 21.02
N VAL A 153 -3.85 -15.09 20.18
CA VAL A 153 -4.69 -15.59 19.09
C VAL A 153 -5.91 -16.35 19.64
N ALA A 154 -5.77 -17.09 20.73
CA ALA A 154 -6.88 -17.79 21.39
C ALA A 154 -7.92 -16.82 22.00
N MET A 155 -7.49 -15.65 22.48
CA MET A 155 -8.41 -14.62 23.00
C MET A 155 -9.37 -14.08 21.93
N LEU A 156 -9.09 -14.29 20.63
CA LEU A 156 -10.05 -13.96 19.57
C LEU A 156 -11.32 -14.83 19.62
N ASP A 157 -11.30 -15.98 20.29
CA ASP A 157 -12.50 -16.79 20.46
C ASP A 157 -13.40 -16.32 21.62
N PHE A 158 -13.00 -15.30 22.39
CA PHE A 158 -13.80 -14.78 23.49
C PHE A 158 -14.99 -13.97 22.97
N GLU A 159 -16.07 -13.89 23.74
CA GLU A 159 -17.26 -13.10 23.38
C GLU A 159 -17.07 -11.60 23.66
N ASP A 160 -16.18 -11.26 24.60
CA ASP A 160 -15.89 -9.89 25.01
C ASP A 160 -15.10 -9.11 23.94
N SER A 161 -15.67 -8.00 23.47
CA SER A 161 -15.04 -7.11 22.50
C SER A 161 -13.75 -6.47 23.04
N ASP A 162 -13.68 -6.15 24.34
CA ASP A 162 -12.50 -5.48 24.90
C ASP A 162 -11.29 -6.42 24.93
N SER A 163 -11.52 -7.69 25.25
CA SER A 163 -10.51 -8.76 25.17
C SER A 163 -10.02 -8.99 23.74
N GLN A 164 -10.93 -9.06 22.77
CA GLN A 164 -10.59 -9.16 21.35
C GLN A 164 -9.74 -7.97 20.89
N ILE A 165 -10.14 -6.75 21.23
CA ILE A 165 -9.42 -5.51 20.88
C ILE A 165 -8.02 -5.48 21.51
N ALA A 166 -7.91 -5.83 22.80
CA ALA A 166 -6.63 -5.89 23.49
C ALA A 166 -5.68 -6.89 22.80
N ALA A 167 -6.19 -8.08 22.46
CA ALA A 167 -5.43 -9.11 21.77
C ALA A 167 -5.01 -8.68 20.35
N LEU A 168 -5.93 -8.12 19.55
CA LEU A 168 -5.67 -7.68 18.18
C LEU A 168 -4.60 -6.59 18.13
N TYR A 169 -4.65 -5.60 19.02
CA TYR A 169 -3.64 -4.54 19.03
C TYR A 169 -2.30 -5.01 19.62
N ALA A 170 -2.30 -5.98 20.54
CA ALA A 170 -1.07 -6.64 20.99
C ALA A 170 -0.40 -7.39 19.83
N LEU A 171 -1.17 -8.18 19.06
CA LEU A 171 -0.69 -8.90 17.88
C LEU A 171 -0.16 -7.93 16.81
N LEU A 172 -0.87 -6.84 16.54
CA LEU A 172 -0.43 -5.80 15.61
C LEU A 172 0.94 -5.24 16.02
N ASN A 173 1.09 -4.85 17.29
CA ASN A 173 2.32 -4.26 17.80
C ASN A 173 3.50 -5.25 17.77
N LEU A 174 3.27 -6.53 18.10
CA LEU A 174 4.28 -7.58 17.97
C LEU A 174 4.83 -7.71 16.54
N GLY A 175 4.01 -7.43 15.52
CA GLY A 175 4.39 -7.50 14.10
C GLY A 175 5.14 -6.27 13.56
N ILE A 176 5.13 -5.14 14.27
CA ILE A 176 5.74 -3.89 13.78
C ILE A 176 7.26 -4.07 13.64
N GLY A 177 7.77 -3.92 12.42
CA GLY A 177 9.20 -4.04 12.12
C GLY A 177 9.79 -5.45 12.29
N ASN A 178 8.97 -6.47 12.59
CA ASN A 178 9.44 -7.84 12.83
C ASN A 178 8.73 -8.84 11.90
N ASP A 179 9.45 -9.35 10.91
CA ASP A 179 8.91 -10.26 9.91
C ASP A 179 8.69 -11.68 10.44
N GLN A 180 9.54 -12.13 11.37
CA GLN A 180 9.38 -13.43 12.03
C GLN A 180 8.09 -13.48 12.83
N ASN A 181 7.80 -12.42 13.59
CA ASN A 181 6.56 -12.29 14.36
C ASN A 181 5.34 -12.22 13.43
N LYS A 182 5.38 -11.43 12.35
CA LYS A 182 4.30 -11.40 11.35
C LYS A 182 4.01 -12.78 10.76
N SER A 183 5.05 -13.55 10.45
CA SER A 183 4.89 -14.92 9.96
C SER A 183 4.30 -15.84 11.04
N ALA A 184 4.78 -15.74 12.28
CA ALA A 184 4.30 -16.54 13.40
C ALA A 184 2.83 -16.27 13.72
N ILE A 185 2.37 -15.01 13.67
CA ILE A 185 0.97 -14.63 13.90
C ILE A 185 0.04 -15.28 12.84
N VAL A 186 0.43 -15.25 11.57
CA VAL A 186 -0.34 -15.91 10.50
C VAL A 186 -0.34 -17.43 10.69
N LYS A 187 0.82 -18.03 11.00
CA LYS A 187 0.94 -19.48 11.27
C LYS A 187 0.14 -19.94 12.48
N ALA A 188 -0.01 -19.09 13.49
CA ALA A 188 -0.84 -19.35 14.67
C ALA A 188 -2.35 -19.33 14.37
N GLY A 189 -2.76 -18.95 13.15
CA GLY A 189 -4.16 -19.00 12.72
C GLY A 189 -4.95 -17.71 12.97
N ALA A 190 -4.28 -16.59 13.26
CA ALA A 190 -4.94 -15.30 13.52
C ALA A 190 -5.87 -14.87 12.37
N VAL A 191 -5.42 -15.03 11.12
CA VAL A 191 -6.20 -14.69 9.91
C VAL A 191 -7.51 -15.48 9.86
N HIS A 192 -7.45 -16.78 10.13
CA HIS A 192 -8.62 -17.64 10.12
C HIS A 192 -9.62 -17.27 11.23
N LYS A 193 -9.14 -17.01 12.45
CA LYS A 193 -10.01 -16.60 13.56
C LYS A 193 -10.70 -15.25 13.32
N MET A 194 -9.97 -14.25 12.82
CA MET A 194 -10.55 -12.95 12.47
C MET A 194 -11.71 -13.12 11.46
N LEU A 195 -11.52 -13.95 10.43
CA LEU A 195 -12.55 -14.18 9.41
C LEU A 195 -13.75 -14.97 9.92
N LYS A 196 -13.51 -15.96 10.79
CA LYS A 196 -14.59 -16.70 11.47
C LYS A 196 -15.48 -15.76 12.28
N LEU A 197 -14.91 -14.78 12.97
CA LEU A 197 -15.67 -13.76 13.72
C LEU A 197 -16.46 -12.84 12.77
N ILE A 198 -15.86 -12.44 11.66
CA ILE A 198 -16.52 -11.62 10.63
C ILE A 198 -17.74 -12.33 10.03
N GLU A 199 -17.67 -13.65 9.87
CA GLU A 199 -18.75 -14.48 9.31
C GLU A 199 -19.79 -14.91 10.36
N SER A 200 -19.55 -14.65 11.64
CA SER A 200 -20.46 -15.04 12.72
C SER A 200 -21.77 -14.24 12.66
N PRO A 201 -22.89 -14.81 13.15
CA PRO A 201 -24.19 -14.12 13.15
C PRO A 201 -24.18 -12.85 14.00
N ASN A 202 -23.36 -12.83 15.06
CA ASN A 202 -23.14 -11.67 15.91
C ASN A 202 -22.05 -10.81 15.29
N LYS A 203 -22.45 -9.81 14.50
CA LYS A 203 -21.50 -8.93 13.83
C LYS A 203 -20.55 -8.29 14.84
N PRO A 204 -19.24 -8.26 14.57
CA PRO A 204 -18.27 -7.60 15.44
C PRO A 204 -18.60 -6.11 15.55
N SER A 205 -18.31 -5.52 16.71
CA SER A 205 -18.41 -4.08 16.89
C SER A 205 -17.49 -3.33 15.90
N GLN A 206 -17.79 -2.07 15.61
CA GLN A 206 -16.97 -1.27 14.69
C GLN A 206 -15.50 -1.21 15.14
N ALA A 207 -15.24 -1.11 16.44
CA ALA A 207 -13.89 -1.07 17.00
C ALA A 207 -13.10 -2.38 16.75
N VAL A 208 -13.77 -3.53 16.85
CA VAL A 208 -13.16 -4.84 16.52
C VAL A 208 -12.90 -4.93 15.01
N SER A 209 -13.85 -4.47 14.18
CA SER A 209 -13.68 -4.42 12.72
C SER A 209 -12.48 -3.56 12.30
N ASP A 210 -12.29 -2.39 12.93
CA ASP A 210 -11.15 -1.50 12.68
C ASP A 210 -9.83 -2.17 13.12
N ALA A 211 -9.84 -2.91 14.23
CA ALA A 211 -8.69 -3.68 14.69
C ALA A 211 -8.34 -4.85 13.75
N PHE A 212 -9.33 -5.49 13.11
CA PHE A 212 -9.10 -6.48 12.04
C PHE A 212 -8.42 -5.84 10.83
N VAL A 213 -8.92 -4.69 10.37
CA VAL A 213 -8.32 -3.95 9.23
C VAL A 213 -6.86 -3.59 9.53
N ALA A 214 -6.58 -3.07 10.74
CA ALA A 214 -5.22 -2.74 11.16
C ALA A 214 -4.30 -3.97 11.18
N ASN A 215 -4.80 -5.12 11.64
CA ASN A 215 -4.06 -6.38 11.60
C ASN A 215 -3.80 -6.86 10.17
N PHE A 216 -4.79 -6.83 9.28
CA PHE A 216 -4.58 -7.18 7.87
C PHE A 216 -3.55 -6.25 7.21
N LEU A 217 -3.56 -4.96 7.52
CA LEU A 217 -2.53 -4.03 7.07
C LEU A 217 -1.14 -4.42 7.59
N GLY A 218 -0.99 -4.63 8.89
CA GLY A 218 0.29 -4.99 9.51
C GLY A 218 0.84 -6.32 8.98
N LEU A 219 0.00 -7.35 8.89
CA LEU A 219 0.40 -8.70 8.45
C LEU A 219 0.69 -8.77 6.96
N SER A 220 -0.05 -8.03 6.12
CA SER A 220 0.17 -7.98 4.66
C SER A 220 1.45 -7.26 4.24
N ALA A 221 2.09 -6.52 5.15
CA ALA A 221 3.39 -5.91 4.90
C ALA A 221 4.47 -6.96 4.56
N LEU A 222 4.37 -8.19 5.10
CA LEU A 222 5.26 -9.30 4.78
C LEU A 222 4.82 -10.01 3.49
N ASP A 223 5.75 -10.21 2.54
CA ASP A 223 5.45 -10.83 1.23
C ASP A 223 4.92 -12.26 1.35
N SER A 224 5.49 -13.08 2.23
CA SER A 224 5.06 -14.48 2.42
C SER A 224 3.66 -14.61 3.01
N ASN A 225 3.13 -13.57 3.67
CA ASN A 225 1.77 -13.56 4.21
C ASN A 225 0.73 -13.17 3.16
N LYS A 226 1.12 -12.45 2.09
CA LYS A 226 0.18 -11.90 1.10
C LYS A 226 -0.70 -12.97 0.45
N PRO A 227 -0.18 -14.13 -0.01
CA PRO A 227 -1.02 -15.17 -0.62
C PRO A 227 -2.06 -15.73 0.36
N ILE A 228 -1.65 -15.98 1.60
CA ILE A 228 -2.50 -16.56 2.65
C ILE A 228 -3.66 -15.62 2.99
N ILE A 229 -3.39 -14.32 3.13
CA ILE A 229 -4.42 -13.31 3.41
C ILE A 229 -5.30 -13.06 2.17
N GLY A 230 -4.72 -13.12 0.97
CA GLY A 230 -5.48 -12.92 -0.27
C GLY A 230 -6.52 -14.01 -0.51
N SER A 231 -6.16 -15.27 -0.27
CA SER A 231 -7.05 -16.42 -0.50
C SER A 231 -8.05 -16.66 0.63
N SER A 232 -7.99 -15.93 1.74
CA SER A 232 -8.81 -16.20 2.92
C SER A 232 -10.17 -15.49 2.94
N GLY A 233 -10.44 -14.58 2.00
CA GLY A 233 -11.66 -13.76 2.00
C GLY A 233 -11.51 -12.39 2.69
N ALA A 234 -10.32 -12.08 3.20
CA ALA A 234 -10.01 -10.77 3.80
C ALA A 234 -10.21 -9.60 2.82
N ILE A 235 -9.97 -9.82 1.52
CA ILE A 235 -10.21 -8.83 0.46
C ILE A 235 -11.71 -8.45 0.44
N SER A 236 -12.60 -9.44 0.40
CA SER A 236 -14.04 -9.23 0.39
C SER A 236 -14.54 -8.53 1.65
N PHE A 237 -14.00 -8.88 2.81
CA PHE A 237 -14.27 -8.15 4.06
C PHE A 237 -13.87 -6.67 3.95
N MET A 238 -12.64 -6.38 3.54
CA MET A 238 -12.16 -4.99 3.41
C MET A 238 -12.99 -4.18 2.40
N VAL A 239 -13.44 -4.80 1.30
CA VAL A 239 -14.36 -4.13 0.35
C VAL A 239 -15.70 -3.80 1.01
N LYS A 240 -16.27 -4.72 1.80
CA LYS A 240 -17.50 -4.46 2.56
C LYS A 240 -17.31 -3.32 3.56
N THR A 241 -16.21 -3.32 4.31
CA THR A 241 -15.86 -2.25 5.24
C THR A 241 -15.74 -0.91 4.53
N LEU A 242 -15.06 -0.86 3.38
CA LEU A 242 -14.93 0.35 2.56
C LEU A 242 -16.25 0.88 1.99
N LYS A 243 -17.25 0.01 1.76
CA LYS A 243 -18.60 0.41 1.32
C LYS A 243 -19.44 1.00 2.46
N VAL A 244 -19.19 0.59 3.70
CA VAL A 244 -19.92 1.04 4.90
C VAL A 244 -19.34 2.33 5.48
N LEU A 245 -18.00 2.47 5.44
CA LEU A 245 -17.33 3.66 5.97
C LEU A 245 -17.71 4.90 5.14
N ASP A 246 -18.27 5.91 5.80
CA ASP A 246 -18.71 7.13 5.15
C ASP A 246 -17.53 7.92 4.57
N LYS A 247 -17.79 8.63 3.47
CA LYS A 247 -16.78 9.42 2.76
C LYS A 247 -16.38 10.68 3.51
N GLU A 248 -17.26 11.22 4.35
CA GLU A 248 -17.11 12.53 4.97
C GLU A 248 -16.16 12.53 6.18
N SER A 249 -15.90 11.37 6.79
CA SER A 249 -15.17 11.28 8.06
C SER A 249 -13.68 10.94 7.95
N GLY A 250 -13.10 10.82 6.74
CA GLY A 250 -11.66 10.56 6.58
C GLY A 250 -11.15 9.40 7.45
N SER A 251 -12.00 8.38 7.67
CA SER A 251 -11.76 7.38 8.71
C SER A 251 -10.41 6.68 8.51
N LEU A 252 -9.58 6.65 9.56
CA LEU A 252 -8.29 5.95 9.55
C LEU A 252 -8.43 4.51 9.04
N ALA A 253 -9.51 3.82 9.41
CA ALA A 253 -9.83 2.48 8.95
C ALA A 253 -10.02 2.39 7.43
N ARG A 254 -10.57 3.43 6.79
CA ARG A 254 -10.71 3.51 5.32
C ARG A 254 -9.34 3.58 4.65
N GLN A 255 -8.44 4.42 5.18
CA GLN A 255 -7.07 4.51 4.67
C GLN A 255 -6.32 3.20 4.89
N ASP A 256 -6.46 2.58 6.05
CA ASP A 256 -5.77 1.34 6.39
C ASP A 256 -6.25 0.16 5.56
N ALA A 257 -7.55 0.06 5.29
CA ALA A 257 -8.10 -0.93 4.37
C ALA A 257 -7.53 -0.77 2.95
N LEU A 258 -7.45 0.46 2.42
CA LEU A 258 -6.83 0.71 1.11
C LEU A 258 -5.32 0.43 1.11
N ARG A 259 -4.61 0.69 2.22
CA ARG A 259 -3.19 0.34 2.37
C ARG A 259 -2.99 -1.18 2.38
N ALA A 260 -3.84 -1.91 3.09
CA ALA A 260 -3.81 -3.37 3.14
C ALA A 260 -4.10 -3.98 1.76
N LEU A 261 -5.15 -3.51 1.08
CA LEU A 261 -5.49 -3.93 -0.29
C LEU A 261 -4.37 -3.62 -1.28
N TYR A 262 -3.69 -2.48 -1.13
CA TYR A 262 -2.48 -2.19 -1.90
C TYR A 262 -1.39 -3.23 -1.66
N ASN A 263 -1.06 -3.53 -0.40
CA ASN A 263 -0.06 -4.56 -0.08
C ASN A 263 -0.44 -5.91 -0.71
N LEU A 264 -1.71 -6.33 -0.60
CA LEU A 264 -2.18 -7.59 -1.18
C LEU A 264 -2.15 -7.60 -2.70
N SER A 265 -2.44 -6.47 -3.35
CA SER A 265 -2.43 -6.34 -4.82
C SER A 265 -1.04 -6.47 -5.44
N ILE A 266 0.03 -6.29 -4.65
CA ILE A 266 1.41 -6.49 -5.13
C ILE A 266 1.65 -7.96 -5.48
N SER A 267 0.98 -8.90 -4.79
CA SER A 267 1.13 -10.33 -5.05
C SER A 267 0.28 -10.76 -6.27
N PRO A 268 0.88 -11.27 -7.35
CA PRO A 268 0.13 -11.73 -8.52
C PRO A 268 -0.88 -12.84 -8.20
N SER A 269 -0.57 -13.69 -7.22
CA SER A 269 -1.47 -14.76 -6.73
C SER A 269 -2.81 -14.24 -6.20
N ASN A 270 -2.85 -12.98 -5.79
CA ASN A 270 -4.03 -12.38 -5.19
C ASN A 270 -4.95 -11.71 -6.22
N ILE A 271 -4.49 -11.56 -7.46
CA ILE A 271 -5.25 -10.81 -8.46
C ILE A 271 -6.55 -11.54 -8.81
N SER A 272 -6.57 -12.88 -8.87
CA SER A 272 -7.81 -13.65 -9.05
C SER A 272 -8.84 -13.31 -7.96
N PHE A 273 -8.45 -13.34 -6.70
CA PHE A 273 -9.32 -13.02 -5.56
C PHE A 273 -9.76 -11.54 -5.56
N ILE A 274 -8.92 -10.63 -6.04
CA ILE A 274 -9.29 -9.21 -6.25
C ILE A 274 -10.36 -9.09 -7.33
N LEU A 275 -10.24 -9.82 -8.45
CA LEU A 275 -11.19 -9.77 -9.56
C LEU A 275 -12.52 -10.45 -9.23
N GLU A 276 -12.50 -11.50 -8.43
CA GLU A 276 -13.69 -12.18 -7.90
C GLU A 276 -14.43 -11.34 -6.86
N SER A 277 -13.75 -10.37 -6.25
CA SER A 277 -14.35 -9.40 -5.34
C SER A 277 -14.93 -8.18 -6.06
N ASP A 278 -15.82 -7.46 -5.39
CA ASP A 278 -16.34 -6.16 -5.85
C ASP A 278 -15.30 -5.01 -5.77
N LEU A 279 -14.01 -5.30 -5.58
CA LEU A 279 -12.99 -4.28 -5.40
C LEU A 279 -12.83 -3.41 -6.64
N ILE A 280 -12.75 -3.98 -7.84
CA ILE A 280 -12.50 -3.19 -9.06
C ILE A 280 -13.64 -2.18 -9.33
N PRO A 281 -14.93 -2.56 -9.33
CA PRO A 281 -16.02 -1.60 -9.46
C PRO A 281 -16.02 -0.54 -8.35
N PHE A 282 -15.76 -0.95 -7.10
CA PHE A 282 -15.69 -0.01 -5.97
C PHE A 282 -14.58 1.04 -6.19
N LEU A 283 -13.38 0.60 -6.56
CA LEU A 283 -12.23 1.47 -6.80
C LEU A 283 -12.50 2.47 -7.93
N LEU A 284 -13.04 2.00 -9.05
CA LEU A 284 -13.38 2.85 -10.20
C LEU A 284 -14.41 3.93 -9.81
N ASN A 285 -15.43 3.57 -9.03
CA ASN A 285 -16.44 4.52 -8.55
C ASN A 285 -15.90 5.48 -7.48
N ALA A 286 -14.85 5.10 -6.76
CA ALA A 286 -14.21 5.92 -5.74
C ALA A 286 -13.14 6.87 -6.32
N LEU A 287 -12.67 6.66 -7.56
CA LEU A 287 -11.78 7.59 -8.25
C LEU A 287 -12.47 8.95 -8.44
N GLY A 288 -11.82 10.02 -8.00
CA GLY A 288 -12.40 11.37 -7.92
C GLY A 288 -12.44 11.93 -6.50
N ASP A 289 -12.36 11.06 -5.50
CA ASP A 289 -12.01 11.44 -4.13
C ASP A 289 -10.48 11.62 -4.06
N MET A 290 -10.01 12.87 -4.01
CA MET A 290 -8.59 13.20 -4.14
C MET A 290 -7.73 12.65 -2.99
N GLU A 291 -8.31 12.39 -1.82
CA GLU A 291 -7.59 11.83 -0.67
C GLU A 291 -7.11 10.41 -0.93
N VAL A 292 -7.95 9.59 -1.57
CA VAL A 292 -7.69 8.16 -1.78
C VAL A 292 -7.31 7.81 -3.21
N SER A 293 -7.55 8.71 -4.18
CA SER A 293 -7.38 8.42 -5.61
C SER A 293 -5.97 7.97 -5.99
N GLU A 294 -4.92 8.53 -5.37
CA GLU A 294 -3.55 8.08 -5.64
C GLU A 294 -3.35 6.61 -5.25
N ARG A 295 -3.86 6.20 -4.08
CA ARG A 295 -3.78 4.83 -3.58
C ARG A 295 -4.61 3.89 -4.45
N ILE A 296 -5.81 4.31 -4.87
CA ILE A 296 -6.65 3.55 -5.78
C ILE A 296 -5.92 3.29 -7.10
N LEU A 297 -5.31 4.31 -7.71
CA LEU A 297 -4.54 4.16 -8.94
C LEU A 297 -3.32 3.25 -8.75
N ALA A 298 -2.71 3.22 -7.57
CA ALA A 298 -1.63 2.29 -7.24
C ALA A 298 -2.12 0.83 -7.28
N ILE A 299 -3.25 0.55 -6.64
CA ILE A 299 -3.87 -0.78 -6.62
C ILE A 299 -4.20 -1.22 -8.05
N LEU A 300 -4.89 -0.37 -8.82
CA LEU A 300 -5.27 -0.69 -10.20
C LEU A 300 -4.03 -0.89 -11.09
N SER A 301 -2.96 -0.13 -10.89
CA SER A 301 -1.69 -0.33 -11.61
C SER A 301 -1.07 -1.70 -11.34
N ASN A 302 -1.13 -2.20 -10.09
CA ASN A 302 -0.66 -3.54 -9.76
C ASN A 302 -1.52 -4.61 -10.45
N VAL A 303 -2.85 -4.45 -10.43
CA VAL A 303 -3.79 -5.35 -11.12
C VAL A 303 -3.48 -5.41 -12.63
N VAL A 304 -3.37 -4.27 -13.32
CA VAL A 304 -3.05 -4.18 -14.76
C VAL A 304 -1.68 -4.80 -15.12
N SER A 305 -0.78 -4.93 -14.15
CA SER A 305 0.54 -5.55 -14.40
C SER A 305 0.43 -7.05 -14.70
N THR A 306 -0.68 -7.70 -14.34
CA THR A 306 -0.94 -9.13 -14.62
C THR A 306 -1.86 -9.33 -15.84
N PRO A 307 -1.72 -10.43 -16.61
CA PRO A 307 -2.64 -10.76 -17.71
C PRO A 307 -4.11 -10.84 -17.29
N GLU A 308 -4.39 -11.48 -16.16
CA GLU A 308 -5.72 -11.68 -15.60
C GLU A 308 -6.34 -10.34 -15.22
N GLY A 309 -5.56 -9.49 -14.54
CA GLY A 309 -5.99 -8.15 -14.18
C GLY A 309 -6.25 -7.24 -15.38
N ARG A 310 -5.46 -7.36 -16.46
CA ARG A 310 -5.75 -6.67 -17.73
C ARG A 310 -7.08 -7.11 -18.32
N LYS A 311 -7.34 -8.42 -18.34
CA LYS A 311 -8.62 -8.96 -18.80
C LYS A 311 -9.77 -8.37 -17.96
N GLY A 312 -9.69 -8.48 -16.64
CA GLY A 312 -10.72 -8.00 -15.72
C GLY A 312 -11.01 -6.51 -15.88
N ILE A 313 -9.98 -5.66 -15.92
CA ILE A 313 -10.16 -4.21 -16.09
C ILE A 313 -10.64 -3.85 -17.50
N SER A 314 -10.22 -4.59 -18.53
CA SER A 314 -10.62 -4.30 -19.91
C SER A 314 -12.11 -4.53 -20.22
N VAL A 315 -12.77 -5.36 -19.41
CA VAL A 315 -14.20 -5.69 -19.50
C VAL A 315 -15.06 -4.71 -18.72
N ALA A 316 -14.50 -3.99 -17.75
CA ALA A 316 -15.22 -2.98 -16.98
C ALA A 316 -15.58 -1.76 -17.88
N PRO A 317 -16.88 -1.47 -18.14
CA PRO A 317 -17.28 -0.46 -19.12
C PRO A 317 -16.73 0.95 -18.85
N GLU A 318 -16.75 1.36 -17.59
CA GLU A 318 -16.34 2.71 -17.19
C GLU A 318 -14.81 2.85 -17.00
N ALA A 319 -14.04 1.76 -17.06
CA ALA A 319 -12.61 1.82 -16.73
C ALA A 319 -11.81 2.75 -17.65
N PHE A 320 -12.00 2.67 -18.96
CA PHE A 320 -11.30 3.52 -19.92
C PHE A 320 -11.73 5.01 -19.81
N PRO A 321 -13.03 5.36 -19.82
CA PRO A 321 -13.46 6.74 -19.60
C PRO A 321 -12.93 7.34 -18.30
N ILE A 322 -12.95 6.58 -17.19
CA ILE A 322 -12.44 7.04 -15.89
C ILE A 322 -10.93 7.31 -15.96
N LEU A 323 -10.13 6.41 -16.56
CA LEU A 323 -8.69 6.60 -16.66
C LEU A 323 -8.31 7.77 -17.57
N VAL A 324 -9.05 7.99 -18.67
CA VAL A 324 -8.88 9.16 -19.54
C VAL A 324 -9.21 10.45 -18.77
N ASP A 325 -10.26 10.44 -17.97
CA ASP A 325 -10.65 11.55 -17.11
C ASP A 325 -9.56 11.86 -16.05
N VAL A 326 -8.86 10.84 -15.52
CA VAL A 326 -7.67 11.02 -14.66
C VAL A 326 -6.54 11.79 -15.34
N LEU A 327 -6.35 11.63 -16.65
CA LEU A 327 -5.33 12.38 -17.40
C LEU A 327 -5.59 13.89 -17.39
N ASN A 328 -6.84 14.31 -17.17
CA ASN A 328 -7.24 15.71 -17.18
C ASN A 328 -7.19 16.38 -15.79
N TRP A 329 -6.76 15.66 -14.74
CA TRP A 329 -6.70 16.22 -13.39
C TRP A 329 -5.60 17.27 -13.28
N ASN A 330 -5.96 18.52 -13.01
CA ASN A 330 -5.03 19.66 -12.94
C ASN A 330 -4.64 20.04 -11.49
N THR A 331 -4.94 19.19 -10.51
CA THR A 331 -4.79 19.50 -9.08
C THR A 331 -3.35 19.30 -8.56
N THR A 332 -2.73 20.42 -8.15
CA THR A 332 -1.40 20.60 -7.51
C THR A 332 -0.17 19.94 -8.18
N PRO A 333 1.04 20.55 -8.10
CA PRO A 333 2.21 20.11 -8.88
C PRO A 333 2.71 18.67 -8.65
N ARG A 334 2.37 18.06 -7.51
CA ARG A 334 2.94 16.76 -7.09
C ARG A 334 1.96 15.58 -7.13
N GLY A 335 0.66 15.81 -6.93
CA GLY A 335 -0.38 14.77 -6.93
C GLY A 335 -0.96 14.48 -8.31
N SER A 336 -1.28 15.51 -9.10
CA SER A 336 -1.77 15.36 -10.48
C SER A 336 -0.79 14.57 -11.37
N THR A 337 0.50 14.88 -11.32
CA THR A 337 1.49 14.28 -12.22
C THR A 337 1.67 12.78 -12.01
N LEU A 338 1.64 12.29 -10.76
CA LEU A 338 1.77 10.86 -10.49
C LEU A 338 0.50 10.09 -10.88
N ALA A 339 -0.68 10.65 -10.57
CA ALA A 339 -1.97 10.07 -10.96
C ALA A 339 -2.08 9.95 -12.48
N GLN A 340 -1.77 11.03 -13.22
CA GLN A 340 -1.73 11.04 -14.68
C GLN A 340 -0.73 10.03 -15.24
N LYS A 341 0.49 9.95 -14.69
CA LYS A 341 1.50 8.98 -15.12
C LYS A 341 1.02 7.53 -14.94
N ARG A 342 0.38 7.22 -13.80
CA ARG A 342 -0.20 5.89 -13.55
C ARG A 342 -1.33 5.58 -14.53
N ALA A 343 -2.27 6.52 -14.71
CA ALA A 343 -3.38 6.36 -15.64
C ALA A 343 -2.90 6.18 -17.10
N SER A 344 -1.91 6.98 -17.52
CA SER A 344 -1.30 6.88 -18.85
C SER A 344 -0.66 5.51 -19.08
N ARG A 345 0.15 5.03 -18.12
CA ARG A 345 0.77 3.70 -18.19
C ARG A 345 -0.27 2.59 -18.24
N MET A 346 -1.34 2.69 -17.44
CA MET A 346 -2.42 1.70 -17.45
C MET A 346 -3.13 1.68 -18.80
N LEU A 347 -3.46 2.84 -19.38
CA LEU A 347 -4.10 2.95 -20.68
C LEU A 347 -3.22 2.37 -21.80
N GLU A 348 -1.90 2.63 -21.77
CA GLU A 348 -0.94 2.04 -22.70
C GLU A 348 -0.94 0.51 -22.61
N VAL A 349 -0.81 -0.04 -21.40
CA VAL A 349 -0.78 -1.48 -21.16
C VAL A 349 -2.10 -2.14 -21.59
N LEU A 350 -3.25 -1.51 -21.30
CA LEU A 350 -4.56 -2.02 -21.69
C LEU A 350 -4.79 -1.92 -23.21
N ARG A 351 -4.29 -0.88 -23.87
CA ARG A 351 -4.33 -0.73 -25.34
C ARG A 351 -3.54 -1.85 -26.02
N VAL A 352 -2.31 -2.11 -25.56
CA VAL A 352 -1.47 -3.20 -26.11
C VAL A 352 -2.15 -4.55 -25.92
N TYR A 353 -2.76 -4.79 -24.76
CA TYR A 353 -3.51 -6.01 -24.50
C TYR A 353 -4.72 -6.17 -25.45
N LYS A 354 -5.56 -5.14 -25.62
CA LYS A 354 -6.68 -5.19 -26.58
C LYS A 354 -6.21 -5.40 -28.02
N GLY A 355 -5.11 -4.74 -28.43
CA GLY A 355 -4.52 -4.92 -29.77
C GLY A 355 -4.08 -6.37 -30.04
N LYS A 356 -3.47 -7.03 -29.05
CA LYS A 356 -3.11 -8.46 -29.15
C LYS A 356 -4.33 -9.37 -29.26
N GLN A 357 -5.40 -9.09 -28.52
CA GLN A 357 -6.65 -9.86 -28.60
C GLN A 357 -7.31 -9.74 -29.99
N VAL A 358 -7.33 -8.54 -30.57
CA VAL A 358 -7.91 -8.31 -31.91
C VAL A 358 -7.07 -8.99 -33.00
N SER A 359 -5.74 -8.87 -32.94
CA SER A 359 -4.85 -9.54 -33.90
C SER A 359 -4.89 -11.07 -33.79
N GLY A 360 -4.94 -11.60 -32.56
CA GLY A 360 -5.09 -13.04 -32.31
C GLY A 360 -6.43 -13.62 -32.76
N ASN A 361 -7.51 -12.85 -32.66
CA ASN A 361 -8.82 -13.26 -33.18
C ASN A 361 -8.88 -13.20 -34.72
N LEU A 362 -8.19 -12.24 -35.34
CA LEU A 362 -8.13 -12.13 -36.80
C LEU A 362 -7.37 -13.30 -37.44
N GLY A 363 -6.30 -13.79 -36.79
CA GLY A 363 -5.52 -14.97 -37.23
C GLY A 363 -6.21 -16.32 -37.00
N ARG A 364 -7.25 -16.38 -36.16
CA ARG A 364 -8.03 -17.61 -35.91
C ARG A 364 -9.28 -17.72 -36.78
N ASN A 365 -9.75 -16.59 -37.32
CA ASN A 365 -10.90 -16.53 -38.22
C ASN A 365 -10.52 -16.42 -39.72
N SER A 366 -9.22 -16.52 -40.06
CA SER A 366 -8.75 -16.41 -41.46
C SER A 366 -8.96 -17.66 -42.31
N SER A 367 -9.66 -18.70 -41.83
CA SER A 367 -9.97 -19.91 -42.61
C SER A 367 -11.38 -19.93 -43.22
N VAL A 368 -12.18 -18.87 -43.07
CA VAL A 368 -13.43 -18.73 -43.82
C VAL A 368 -13.22 -17.67 -44.90
N ALA A 369 -12.83 -18.13 -46.09
CA ALA A 369 -12.82 -17.34 -47.30
C ALA A 369 -14.26 -16.87 -47.60
N MET A 370 -14.57 -15.63 -47.21
CA MET A 370 -15.78 -14.95 -47.67
C MET A 370 -15.49 -14.39 -49.06
N SER A 371 -15.81 -15.18 -50.09
CA SER A 371 -15.99 -14.68 -51.45
C SER A 371 -17.09 -13.62 -51.45
N ALA A 372 -16.77 -12.44 -51.97
CA ALA A 372 -17.74 -11.36 -52.17
C ALA A 372 -18.82 -11.78 -53.18
N PRO A 373 -20.11 -11.53 -52.93
CA PRO A 373 -21.11 -11.63 -53.99
C PRO A 373 -21.13 -10.31 -54.78
N ILE A 374 -20.80 -10.43 -56.06
CA ILE A 374 -21.19 -9.49 -57.12
C ILE A 374 -22.65 -9.79 -57.46
N TYR A 375 -23.55 -8.82 -57.39
CA TYR A 375 -24.79 -8.68 -58.21
C TYR A 375 -25.37 -7.29 -57.85
N GLY A 376 -25.75 -6.40 -58.78
CA GLY A 376 -26.40 -6.63 -60.06
C GLY A 376 -27.89 -6.26 -59.91
N SER A 377 -28.28 -5.12 -60.47
CA SER A 377 -29.63 -4.58 -60.47
C SER A 377 -30.66 -5.53 -61.11
N SER A 378 -31.83 -5.72 -60.50
CA SER A 378 -33.17 -5.44 -61.08
C SER A 378 -34.34 -6.17 -60.37
N SER A 379 -35.47 -5.44 -60.33
CA SER A 379 -36.89 -5.86 -60.34
C SER A 379 -37.52 -6.64 -59.18
N SER A 380 -38.38 -5.89 -58.46
CA SER A 380 -39.74 -6.20 -57.99
C SER A 380 -40.28 -7.64 -58.09
N SER A 381 -40.78 -8.18 -56.97
CA SER A 381 -42.14 -8.73 -56.83
C SER A 381 -42.48 -9.01 -55.36
N THR A 382 -43.71 -8.65 -55.00
CA THR A 382 -44.38 -8.72 -53.71
C THR A 382 -44.80 -10.14 -53.31
N ASN A 383 -44.61 -10.54 -52.04
CA ASN A 383 -45.70 -10.89 -51.11
C ASN A 383 -45.21 -11.50 -49.76
N GLN A 384 -45.59 -10.79 -48.69
CA GLN A 384 -46.12 -11.27 -47.41
C GLN A 384 -45.56 -12.57 -46.79
N LEU A 385 -44.51 -12.43 -45.97
CA LEU A 385 -44.36 -13.13 -44.69
C LEU A 385 -43.32 -12.39 -43.82
N GLY A 386 -43.69 -11.22 -43.28
CA GLY A 386 -42.73 -10.30 -42.66
C GLY A 386 -43.23 -9.56 -41.43
N LYS A 387 -44.30 -10.01 -40.76
CA LYS A 387 -44.87 -9.27 -39.62
C LYS A 387 -44.49 -9.80 -38.23
N GLU A 388 -43.93 -11.00 -38.10
CA GLU A 388 -43.41 -11.47 -36.79
C GLU A 388 -41.93 -11.17 -36.58
N CYS A 389 -41.11 -11.08 -37.63
CA CYS A 389 -39.68 -10.79 -37.49
C CYS A 389 -39.38 -9.29 -37.22
N LEU A 390 -40.21 -8.38 -37.75
CA LEU A 390 -40.02 -6.93 -37.58
C LEU A 390 -40.37 -6.44 -36.17
N VAL A 391 -41.34 -7.08 -35.49
CA VAL A 391 -41.73 -6.71 -34.11
C VAL A 391 -40.66 -7.13 -33.11
N VAL A 392 -39.97 -8.25 -33.36
CA VAL A 392 -38.83 -8.69 -32.54
C VAL A 392 -37.62 -7.78 -32.76
N GLU A 393 -37.32 -7.38 -34.01
CA GLU A 393 -36.25 -6.41 -34.28
C GLU A 393 -36.54 -5.00 -33.74
N GLU A 394 -37.76 -4.48 -33.88
CA GLU A 394 -38.14 -3.17 -33.32
C GLU A 394 -38.17 -3.20 -31.79
N GLY A 395 -38.67 -4.29 -31.19
CA GLY A 395 -38.62 -4.53 -29.76
C GLY A 395 -37.18 -4.59 -29.22
N MET A 396 -36.29 -5.31 -29.90
CA MET A 396 -34.86 -5.38 -29.57
C MET A 396 -34.16 -4.02 -29.75
N LYS A 397 -34.44 -3.27 -30.82
CA LYS A 397 -33.93 -1.90 -31.02
C LYS A 397 -34.42 -0.93 -29.95
N THR A 398 -35.63 -1.10 -29.42
CA THR A 398 -36.14 -0.27 -28.32
C THR A 398 -35.53 -0.62 -26.97
N GLU A 399 -35.28 -1.90 -26.69
CA GLU A 399 -34.55 -2.34 -25.50
C GLU A 399 -33.09 -1.88 -25.54
N GLU A 400 -32.41 -1.98 -26.69
CA GLU A 400 -31.07 -1.43 -26.88
C GLU A 400 -31.02 0.09 -26.68
N LYS A 401 -31.96 0.85 -27.29
CA LYS A 401 -32.04 2.31 -27.08
C LYS A 401 -32.28 2.66 -25.62
N LYS A 402 -33.09 1.88 -24.90
CA LYS A 402 -33.37 2.06 -23.48
C LYS A 402 -32.14 1.74 -22.63
N ALA A 403 -31.43 0.66 -22.94
CA ALA A 403 -30.16 0.29 -22.30
C ALA A 403 -29.08 1.36 -22.53
N VAL A 404 -28.95 1.87 -23.75
CA VAL A 404 -28.03 2.97 -24.09
C VAL A 404 -28.39 4.23 -23.30
N LYS A 405 -29.67 4.59 -23.23
CA LYS A 405 -30.13 5.75 -22.45
C LYS A 405 -29.84 5.60 -20.95
N GLN A 406 -30.06 4.41 -20.39
CA GLN A 406 -29.71 4.10 -19.00
C GLN A 406 -28.20 4.18 -18.75
N LEU A 407 -27.38 3.64 -19.65
CA LEU A 407 -25.92 3.70 -19.55
C LEU A 407 -25.41 5.13 -19.62
N VAL A 408 -25.92 5.94 -20.55
CA VAL A 408 -25.60 7.38 -20.64
C VAL A 408 -26.00 8.10 -19.36
N GLN A 409 -27.19 7.84 -18.82
CA GLN A 409 -27.65 8.45 -17.58
C GLN A 409 -26.79 8.06 -16.37
N GLN A 410 -26.41 6.78 -16.25
CA GLN A 410 -25.52 6.29 -15.20
C GLN A 410 -24.11 6.90 -15.32
N SER A 411 -23.56 6.97 -16.54
CA SER A 411 -22.24 7.58 -16.77
C SER A 411 -22.26 9.07 -16.47
N LEU A 412 -23.34 9.78 -16.84
CA LEU A 412 -23.52 11.21 -16.51
C LEU A 412 -23.57 11.43 -14.99
N GLN A 413 -24.37 10.64 -14.27
CA GLN A 413 -24.45 10.72 -12.80
C GLN A 413 -23.09 10.43 -12.14
N SER A 414 -22.36 9.42 -12.63
CA SER A 414 -21.01 9.08 -12.15
C SER A 414 -20.00 10.21 -12.41
N ASN A 415 -20.01 10.77 -13.63
CA ASN A 415 -19.14 11.88 -14.01
C ASN A 415 -19.44 13.14 -13.16
N MET A 416 -20.72 13.48 -12.97
CA MET A 416 -21.11 14.62 -12.12
C MET A 416 -20.64 14.44 -10.68
N LYS A 417 -20.87 13.25 -10.09
CA LYS A 417 -20.42 12.94 -8.73
C LYS A 417 -18.89 13.10 -8.59
N ARG A 418 -18.13 12.69 -9.60
CA ARG A 418 -16.67 12.85 -9.63
C ARG A 418 -16.24 14.31 -9.70
N ILE A 419 -16.92 15.14 -10.48
CA ILE A 419 -16.63 16.58 -10.57
C ILE A 419 -16.88 17.25 -9.20
N VAL A 420 -18.01 16.94 -8.55
CA VAL A 420 -18.35 17.46 -7.21
C VAL A 420 -17.28 17.07 -6.18
N ASN A 421 -16.91 15.79 -6.13
CA ASN A 421 -15.88 15.29 -5.21
C ASN A 421 -14.51 15.95 -5.45
N ARG A 422 -14.12 16.19 -6.71
CA ARG A 422 -12.85 16.89 -7.03
C ARG A 422 -12.84 18.34 -6.60
N ALA A 423 -13.99 18.99 -6.68
CA ALA A 423 -14.15 20.38 -6.30
C ALA A 423 -14.26 20.57 -4.78
N ASN A 424 -14.27 19.49 -3.98
CA ASN A 424 -14.58 19.52 -2.54
C ASN A 424 -15.86 20.31 -2.24
N LEU A 425 -16.86 20.21 -3.13
CA LEU A 425 -18.16 20.82 -2.91
C LEU A 425 -18.99 19.94 -1.96
N PRO A 426 -19.75 20.52 -1.01
CA PRO A 426 -20.60 19.76 -0.09
C PRO A 426 -21.62 18.89 -0.83
N GLN A 427 -21.91 17.68 -0.31
CA GLN A 427 -22.79 16.70 -0.98
C GLN A 427 -24.23 17.20 -1.19
N ASP A 428 -24.68 18.20 -0.43
CA ASP A 428 -25.98 18.86 -0.57
C ASP A 428 -26.06 19.81 -1.77
N PHE A 429 -24.99 19.94 -2.55
CA PHE A 429 -25.01 20.68 -3.81
C PHE A 429 -25.79 19.90 -4.87
N VAL A 430 -27.12 19.90 -4.75
CA VAL A 430 -28.03 19.43 -5.80
C VAL A 430 -27.87 20.40 -6.97
N PRO A 431 -27.37 19.96 -8.13
CA PRO A 431 -27.35 20.79 -9.33
C PRO A 431 -28.82 21.04 -9.67
N SER A 432 -29.28 22.27 -9.39
CA SER A 432 -30.68 22.63 -9.51
C SER A 432 -31.21 22.35 -10.93
N GLU A 433 -32.52 22.26 -11.06
CA GLU A 433 -33.29 22.09 -12.31
C GLU A 433 -32.79 22.96 -13.49
N HIS A 434 -32.01 24.02 -13.25
CA HIS A 434 -31.33 24.83 -14.26
C HIS A 434 -30.21 24.12 -15.06
N LEU A 435 -29.62 23.03 -14.58
CA LEU A 435 -28.65 22.24 -15.36
C LEU A 435 -29.32 21.25 -16.32
N LYS A 436 -30.56 20.83 -16.03
CA LYS A 436 -31.37 20.01 -16.94
C LYS A 436 -31.80 20.80 -18.18
N SER A 437 -32.08 22.11 -18.05
CA SER A 437 -32.45 22.93 -19.22
C SER A 437 -31.28 23.15 -20.20
N LEU A 438 -30.03 23.10 -19.72
CA LEU A 438 -28.83 23.25 -20.55
C LEU A 438 -28.53 22.01 -21.42
N THR A 439 -29.03 20.83 -21.04
CA THR A 439 -28.87 19.60 -21.85
C THR A 439 -29.98 19.43 -22.88
N ALA A 440 -31.16 20.02 -22.66
CA ALA A 440 -32.27 20.01 -23.63
C ALA A 440 -32.05 20.94 -24.84
N SER A 441 -31.11 21.90 -24.75
CA SER A 441 -30.84 22.89 -25.81
C SER A 441 -29.46 22.73 -26.48
N SER A 442 -28.92 21.51 -26.56
CA SER A 442 -27.71 21.27 -27.35
C SER A 442 -28.04 21.12 -28.83
N THR A 443 -28.29 22.25 -29.50
CA THR A 443 -28.13 22.34 -30.95
C THR A 443 -26.74 22.89 -31.23
N SER A 444 -26.05 22.22 -32.16
CA SER A 444 -24.68 22.46 -32.59
C SER A 444 -24.47 23.89 -33.08
N LYS A 445 -24.21 24.85 -32.20
CA LYS A 445 -23.63 26.16 -32.54
C LYS A 445 -22.91 26.72 -31.32
N SER A 446 -21.61 26.89 -31.49
CA SER A 446 -20.66 27.48 -30.55
C SER A 446 -21.14 28.85 -30.03
N LEU A 447 -21.27 28.99 -28.71
CA LEU A 447 -21.31 30.30 -28.05
C LEU A 447 -19.94 30.64 -27.45
N PRO A 448 -19.47 31.90 -27.54
CA PRO A 448 -18.20 32.31 -26.96
C PRO A 448 -18.41 32.63 -25.49
N PHE A 449 -18.06 31.71 -24.60
CA PHE A 449 -17.99 31.97 -23.17
C PHE A 449 -16.54 32.27 -22.78
N ARG A 450 -16.22 33.51 -22.38
CA ARG A 450 -14.94 33.86 -21.76
C ARG A 450 -15.05 33.66 -20.24
N PRO A 451 -14.27 32.77 -19.60
CA PRO A 451 -14.25 32.70 -18.15
C PRO A 451 -13.19 33.66 -17.60
N LYS A 452 -13.61 34.60 -16.75
CA LYS A 452 -12.76 35.03 -15.64
C LYS A 452 -12.82 33.88 -14.63
N TYR A 453 -11.66 33.39 -14.19
CA TYR A 453 -11.44 32.19 -13.35
C TYR A 453 -11.42 30.87 -14.14
N GLY A 454 -10.23 30.26 -14.22
CA GLY A 454 -9.88 29.19 -15.14
C GLY A 454 -10.56 27.84 -14.86
N LEU A 455 -11.72 27.62 -15.47
CA LEU A 455 -12.28 26.30 -15.74
C LEU A 455 -12.38 26.08 -17.26
N ALA A 456 -11.39 25.38 -17.82
CA ALA A 456 -11.33 25.01 -19.23
C ALA A 456 -11.61 23.51 -19.45
N ILE A 457 -12.60 22.92 -18.76
CA ILE A 457 -12.80 21.45 -18.73
C ILE A 457 -13.99 20.97 -19.59
N LEU A 458 -14.91 21.83 -20.02
CA LEU A 458 -16.14 21.37 -20.70
C LEU A 458 -16.03 21.03 -22.21
N PRO A 459 -15.28 21.76 -23.07
CA PRO A 459 -15.41 21.56 -24.52
C PRO A 459 -14.62 20.37 -25.08
N PHE A 460 -13.66 19.80 -24.35
CA PHE A 460 -12.87 18.66 -24.81
C PHE A 460 -13.57 17.31 -24.58
N PHE A 461 -14.36 17.20 -23.51
CA PHE A 461 -15.06 15.96 -23.14
C PHE A 461 -16.18 15.60 -24.12
N LEU A 462 -16.92 16.60 -24.62
CA LEU A 462 -17.96 16.41 -25.65
C LEU A 462 -17.37 15.95 -26.99
N LYS A 463 -16.16 16.40 -27.33
CA LYS A 463 -15.49 16.06 -28.59
C LYS A 463 -14.95 14.62 -28.61
N PHE A 464 -14.61 14.08 -27.44
CA PHE A 464 -14.17 12.69 -27.28
C PHE A 464 -15.36 11.72 -27.27
N LEU A 465 -16.50 12.10 -26.68
CA LEU A 465 -17.72 11.27 -26.67
C LEU A 465 -18.30 11.08 -28.09
N LEU A 466 -18.25 12.11 -28.94
CA LEU A 466 -18.73 12.04 -30.33
C LEU A 466 -17.86 11.18 -31.26
N LEU A 467 -16.61 10.90 -30.90
CA LEU A 467 -15.70 10.02 -31.66
C LEU A 467 -15.89 8.53 -31.34
N PHE A 468 -16.56 8.18 -30.24
CA PHE A 468 -16.79 6.80 -29.82
C PHE A 468 -18.22 6.29 -30.09
N VAL A 469 -19.15 7.17 -30.47
CA VAL A 469 -20.54 6.81 -30.82
C VAL A 469 -20.71 6.54 -32.32
N ASN A 470 -19.69 6.78 -33.15
CA ASN A 470 -19.70 6.53 -34.60
C ASN A 470 -18.64 5.50 -35.03
N VAL A 471 -18.65 4.30 -34.44
CA VAL A 471 -18.07 3.08 -35.02
C VAL A 471 -19.03 1.92 -34.78
#